data_AF-A0A0F2L803-F1
#
_entry.id   AF-A0A0F2L803-F1
#
_cell.length_a   1.000
_cell.length_b   1.000
_cell.length_c   1.000
_cell.angle_alpha   90.00
_cell.angle_beta   90.00
_cell.angle_gamma   90.00
#
_symmetry.space_group_name_H-M   'P 1'
#
loop_
_entity.id
_entity.type
_entity.pdbx_description
1 polymer ?
#
loop_
_entity_poly.entity_id
_entity_poly.type
_entity_poly.pdbx_seq_one_letter_code
_entity_poly.pdbx_strand_id
1 'polypeptide(L)'
;MESSPSRGSEEPLLSIVTSPYVKSITLIKGGKAFLLQYYPGSRDIYAAVVAKGREERIDDEGVVKAARALTKLMRFIGKAVKSRYYSFTGTIKAEGEALVFKPYISPTSTAVVAIRGNRIVVEVPNVLKKRLEARVDVAAAIRYILRRLNST
;
A
#
# COMPACT_ATOMS: atom_id res chain seq x y z
N MET A 1 -35.56 4.47 8.33
CA MET A 1 -34.74 3.94 7.22
C MET A 1 -33.31 3.87 7.69
N GLU A 2 -32.88 2.73 8.20
CA GLU A 2 -31.47 2.50 8.49
C GLU A 2 -30.73 2.42 7.15
N SER A 3 -29.71 3.26 7.00
CA SER A 3 -28.81 3.17 5.87
C SER A 3 -28.06 1.85 5.98
N SER A 4 -28.37 0.90 5.08
CA SER A 4 -27.55 -0.28 4.90
C SER A 4 -26.10 0.16 4.78
N PRO A 5 -25.17 -0.30 5.63
CA PRO A 5 -23.77 0.07 5.49
C PRO A 5 -23.36 -0.39 4.11
N SER A 6 -22.90 0.54 3.27
CA SER A 6 -22.29 0.20 2.00
C SER A 6 -21.28 -0.89 2.31
N ARG A 7 -21.45 -2.09 1.75
CA ARG A 7 -20.44 -3.14 1.82
C ARG A 7 -19.20 -2.56 1.16
N GLY A 8 -18.35 -1.89 1.94
CA GLY A 8 -17.03 -1.48 1.50
C GLY A 8 -16.40 -2.73 0.90
N SER A 9 -15.88 -2.61 -0.32
CA SER A 9 -15.37 -3.74 -1.09
C SER A 9 -14.70 -4.76 -0.18
N GLU A 10 -15.11 -6.03 -0.22
CA GLU A 10 -14.43 -7.10 0.55
C GLU A 10 -12.92 -7.14 0.25
N GLU A 11 -12.56 -6.60 -0.90
CA GLU A 11 -11.22 -6.44 -1.40
C GLU A 11 -10.43 -5.40 -0.58
N PRO A 12 -9.24 -5.77 -0.08
CA PRO A 12 -8.40 -4.83 0.63
C PRO A 12 -8.00 -3.64 -0.27
N LEU A 13 -8.08 -2.44 0.30
CA LEU A 13 -7.65 -1.20 -0.34
C LEU A 13 -6.31 -0.77 0.21
N LEU A 14 -5.36 -0.51 -0.67
CA LEU A 14 -4.04 0.03 -0.33
C LEU A 14 -3.95 1.47 -0.86
N SER A 15 -3.58 2.39 0.03
CA SER A 15 -3.26 3.78 -0.31
C SER A 15 -1.82 4.07 0.09
N ILE A 16 -1.06 4.68 -0.82
CA ILE A 16 0.33 5.07 -0.57
C ILE A 16 0.47 6.56 -0.87
N VAL A 17 0.84 7.33 0.16
CA VAL A 17 1.12 8.76 0.03
C VAL A 17 2.63 8.98 -0.07
N THR A 18 3.01 9.75 -1.09
CA THR A 18 4.41 10.06 -1.44
C THR A 18 4.72 11.56 -1.37
N SER A 19 3.91 12.35 -0.66
CA SER A 19 4.06 13.81 -0.48
C SER A 19 5.47 14.20 -0.01
N PRO A 20 6.02 15.36 -0.41
CA PRO A 20 7.31 15.85 0.07
C PRO A 20 7.43 15.92 1.59
N TYR A 21 6.32 16.12 2.30
CA TYR A 21 6.29 16.33 3.74
C TYR A 21 5.95 15.08 4.53
N VAL A 22 5.05 14.24 4.02
CA VAL A 22 4.58 13.04 4.73
C VAL A 22 4.57 11.85 3.80
N LYS A 23 5.07 10.73 4.29
CA LYS A 23 4.92 9.43 3.65
C LYS A 23 3.96 8.61 4.48
N SER A 24 2.99 7.97 3.82
CA SER A 24 2.12 7.04 4.51
C SER A 24 1.75 5.85 3.66
N ILE A 25 1.42 4.76 4.35
CA ILE A 25 0.77 3.60 3.79
C ILE A 25 -0.44 3.29 4.65
N THR A 26 -1.58 3.16 4.00
CA THR A 26 -2.85 2.79 4.60
C THR A 26 -3.34 1.52 3.92
N LEU A 27 -3.61 0.47 4.69
CA LEU A 27 -4.26 -0.75 4.18
C LEU A 27 -5.57 -0.96 4.91
N ILE A 28 -6.69 -0.99 4.20
CA ILE A 28 -8.04 -1.03 4.77
C ILE A 28 -8.70 -2.35 4.39
N LYS A 29 -9.25 -3.06 5.39
CA LYS A 29 -10.04 -4.27 5.17
C LYS A 29 -10.89 -4.59 6.41
N GLY A 30 -12.13 -5.06 6.21
CA GLY A 30 -12.93 -5.67 7.27
C GLY A 30 -13.22 -4.75 8.46
N GLY A 31 -13.42 -3.45 8.21
CA GLY A 31 -13.64 -2.45 9.27
C GLY A 31 -12.39 -2.10 10.10
N LYS A 32 -11.22 -2.60 9.70
CA LYS A 32 -9.91 -2.29 10.29
C LYS A 32 -9.04 -1.56 9.27
N ALA A 33 -8.08 -0.77 9.76
CA ALA A 33 -7.07 -0.15 8.93
C ALA A 33 -5.69 -0.30 9.55
N PHE A 34 -4.71 -0.65 8.73
CA PHE A 34 -3.32 -0.47 9.08
C PHE A 34 -2.89 0.91 8.61
N LEU A 35 -2.22 1.64 9.49
CA LEU A 35 -1.70 2.98 9.26
C LEU A 35 -0.21 2.94 9.54
N LEU A 36 0.59 3.34 8.56
CA LEU A 36 2.00 3.64 8.75
C LEU A 36 2.29 5.03 8.23
N GLN A 37 2.92 5.87 9.04
CA GLN A 37 3.26 7.25 8.69
C GLN A 37 4.65 7.60 9.20
N TYR A 38 5.40 8.33 8.38
CA TYR A 38 6.69 8.89 8.75
C TYR A 38 6.99 10.17 8.00
N TYR A 39 7.79 11.03 8.62
CA TYR A 39 8.33 12.24 8.00
C TYR A 39 9.66 11.90 7.30
N PRO A 40 9.91 12.40 6.08
CA PRO A 40 11.21 12.26 5.44
C PRO A 40 12.32 12.84 6.32
N GLY A 41 13.37 12.04 6.57
CA GLY A 41 14.49 12.44 7.43
C GLY A 41 14.28 12.19 8.92
N SER A 42 13.05 11.89 9.37
CA SER A 42 12.80 11.49 10.76
C SER A 42 13.06 10.00 10.98
N ARG A 43 13.48 9.66 12.20
CA ARG A 43 13.53 8.29 12.71
C ARG A 43 12.18 7.84 13.27
N ASP A 44 11.30 8.78 13.58
CA ASP A 44 9.99 8.51 14.16
C ASP A 44 9.05 7.95 13.10
N ILE A 45 8.44 6.82 13.43
CA ILE A 45 7.48 6.13 12.58
C ILE A 45 6.30 5.75 13.46
N TYR A 46 5.11 6.16 13.03
CA TYR A 46 3.88 5.62 13.56
C TYR A 46 3.48 4.41 12.69
N ALA A 47 3.22 3.27 13.31
CA ALA A 47 2.68 2.10 12.65
C ALA A 47 1.70 1.39 13.60
N ALA A 48 0.46 1.21 13.17
CA ALA A 48 -0.58 0.57 13.97
C ALA A 48 -1.68 -0.05 13.11
N VAL A 49 -2.33 -1.08 13.65
CA VAL A 49 -3.64 -1.54 13.20
C VAL A 49 -4.70 -0.91 14.09
N VAL A 50 -5.65 -0.21 13.48
CA VAL A 50 -6.75 0.46 14.15
C VAL A 50 -8.08 -0.16 13.79
N ALA A 51 -8.95 -0.28 14.77
CA ALA A 51 -10.33 -0.71 14.66
C ALA A 51 -11.19 0.15 15.61
N LYS A 52 -12.51 -0.01 15.57
CA LYS A 52 -13.41 0.70 16.50
C LYS A 52 -13.01 0.43 17.96
N GLY A 53 -12.55 1.47 18.66
CA GLY A 53 -12.16 1.40 20.07
C GLY A 53 -10.85 0.66 20.38
N ARG A 54 -10.05 0.30 19.37
CA ARG A 54 -8.79 -0.44 19.57
C ARG A 54 -7.68 0.06 18.65
N GLU A 55 -6.51 0.27 19.21
CA GLU A 55 -5.24 0.48 18.50
C GLU A 55 -4.24 -0.59 18.91
N GLU A 56 -3.59 -1.21 17.94
CA GLU A 56 -2.51 -2.17 18.15
C GLU A 56 -1.26 -1.69 17.42
N ARG A 57 -0.22 -1.32 18.16
CA ARG A 57 1.05 -0.86 17.59
C ARG A 57 1.77 -1.99 16.87
N ILE A 58 2.34 -1.67 15.72
CA ILE A 58 3.16 -2.57 14.92
C ILE A 58 4.60 -2.09 14.98
N ASP A 59 5.43 -2.81 15.72
CA ASP A 59 6.88 -2.60 15.76
C ASP A 59 7.57 -3.72 14.98
N ASP A 60 7.50 -3.62 13.64
CA ASP A 60 8.09 -4.58 12.72
C ASP A 60 8.95 -3.86 11.68
N GLU A 61 10.26 -4.07 11.76
CA GLU A 61 11.23 -3.41 10.87
C GLU A 61 11.05 -3.83 9.41
N GLY A 62 10.61 -5.06 9.16
CA GLY A 62 10.31 -5.58 7.83
C GLY A 62 9.14 -4.84 7.19
N VAL A 63 8.09 -4.58 7.96
CA VAL A 63 6.94 -3.76 7.53
C VAL A 63 7.38 -2.34 7.19
N VAL A 64 8.21 -1.71 8.02
CA VAL A 64 8.75 -0.37 7.76
C VAL A 64 9.60 -0.34 6.49
N LYS A 65 10.51 -1.30 6.32
CA LYS A 65 11.37 -1.41 5.12
C LYS A 65 10.53 -1.62 3.86
N ALA A 66 9.52 -2.49 3.92
CA ALA A 66 8.59 -2.75 2.82
C ALA A 66 7.81 -1.48 2.48
N ALA A 67 7.32 -0.75 3.49
CA ALA A 67 6.61 0.50 3.28
C ALA A 67 7.46 1.55 2.58
N ARG A 68 8.71 1.73 3.03
CA ARG A 68 9.67 2.64 2.37
C ARG A 68 9.96 2.25 0.92
N ALA A 69 10.06 0.94 0.62
CA ALA A 69 10.25 0.45 -0.74
C ALA A 69 9.05 0.81 -1.63
N LEU A 70 7.82 0.57 -1.15
CA LEU A 70 6.58 0.91 -1.85
C LEU A 70 6.41 2.42 -2.07
N THR A 71 6.70 3.25 -1.05
CA THR A 71 6.66 4.72 -1.20
C THR A 71 7.65 5.19 -2.27
N LYS A 72 8.88 4.65 -2.30
CA LYS A 72 9.88 4.98 -3.32
C LYS A 72 9.41 4.55 -4.71
N LEU A 73 8.82 3.36 -4.82
CA LEU A 73 8.25 2.85 -6.06
C LEU A 73 7.16 3.78 -6.59
N MET A 74 6.19 4.15 -5.75
CA MET A 74 5.10 5.05 -6.16
C MET A 74 5.62 6.43 -6.56
N ARG A 75 6.63 6.96 -5.86
CA ARG A 75 7.29 8.22 -6.27
C ARG A 75 7.94 8.09 -7.65
N PHE A 76 8.56 6.95 -7.96
CA PHE A 76 9.15 6.68 -9.27
C PHE A 76 8.07 6.59 -10.36
N ILE A 77 6.98 5.86 -10.11
CA ILE A 77 5.84 5.76 -11.03
C ILE A 77 5.23 7.13 -11.28
N GLY A 78 4.94 7.88 -10.21
CA GLY A 78 4.37 9.23 -10.29
C GLY A 78 5.20 10.17 -11.16
N LYS A 79 6.53 10.11 -11.06
CA LYS A 79 7.43 10.85 -11.95
C LYS A 79 7.33 10.39 -13.40
N ALA A 80 7.34 9.07 -13.65
CA ALA A 80 7.27 8.51 -15.00
C ALA A 80 5.97 8.90 -15.73
N VAL A 81 4.84 8.92 -15.01
CA VAL A 81 3.53 9.28 -15.56
C VAL A 81 3.22 10.78 -15.47
N LYS A 82 4.16 11.60 -15.01
CA LYS A 82 3.98 13.04 -14.75
C LYS A 82 2.74 13.34 -13.88
N SER A 83 2.45 12.46 -12.92
CA SER A 83 1.28 12.59 -12.05
C SER A 83 1.43 13.82 -11.14
N ARG A 84 0.33 14.55 -10.97
CA ARG A 84 0.22 15.65 -10.00
C ARG A 84 -0.27 15.18 -8.63
N TYR A 85 -0.63 13.90 -8.51
CA TYR A 85 -1.13 13.33 -7.27
C TYR A 85 0.02 12.83 -6.39
N TYR A 86 -0.12 13.05 -5.09
CA TYR A 86 0.78 12.47 -4.09
C TYR A 86 0.25 11.17 -3.51
N SER A 87 -1.02 10.83 -3.74
CA SER A 87 -1.66 9.62 -3.23
C SER A 87 -1.98 8.65 -4.36
N PHE A 88 -1.60 7.39 -4.17
CA PHE A 88 -1.84 6.29 -5.08
C PHE A 88 -2.68 5.25 -4.35
N THR A 89 -3.97 5.22 -4.65
CA THR A 89 -4.94 4.33 -4.00
C THR A 89 -5.46 3.33 -5.00
N GLY A 90 -5.67 2.09 -4.56
CA GLY A 90 -6.21 1.03 -5.41
C GLY A 90 -6.45 -0.26 -4.64
N THR A 91 -7.03 -1.24 -5.32
CA THR A 91 -7.20 -2.58 -4.74
C THR A 91 -5.87 -3.32 -4.71
N ILE A 92 -5.65 -4.10 -3.65
CA ILE A 92 -4.56 -5.06 -3.57
C ILE A 92 -5.12 -6.46 -3.31
N LYS A 93 -4.73 -7.43 -4.13
CA LYS A 93 -5.25 -8.80 -4.06
C LYS A 93 -4.12 -9.82 -4.09
N ALA A 94 -4.35 -10.97 -3.48
CA ALA A 94 -3.51 -12.13 -3.71
C ALA A 94 -3.96 -12.82 -5.00
N GLU A 95 -3.06 -12.94 -5.96
CA GLU A 95 -3.24 -13.71 -7.19
C GLU A 95 -2.19 -14.83 -7.19
N GLY A 96 -2.59 -15.98 -6.62
CA GLY A 96 -1.67 -17.06 -6.26
C GLY A 96 -0.59 -16.57 -5.28
N GLU A 97 0.67 -16.74 -5.66
CA GLU A 97 1.82 -16.31 -4.86
C GLU A 97 2.06 -14.80 -4.90
N ALA A 98 1.58 -14.11 -5.94
CA ALA A 98 1.78 -12.67 -6.09
C ALA A 98 0.73 -11.87 -5.31
N LEU A 99 1.11 -10.68 -4.88
CA LEU A 99 0.18 -9.61 -4.55
C LEU A 99 0.10 -8.64 -5.73
N VAL A 100 -1.10 -8.39 -6.24
CA VAL A 100 -1.34 -7.47 -7.34
C VAL A 100 -2.04 -6.23 -6.80
N PHE A 101 -1.33 -5.10 -6.85
CA PHE A 101 -1.82 -3.78 -6.49
C PHE A 101 -2.12 -2.98 -7.75
N LYS A 102 -3.33 -2.41 -7.85
CA LYS A 102 -3.78 -1.64 -9.00
C LYS A 102 -4.07 -0.17 -8.61
N PRO A 103 -3.04 0.65 -8.34
CA PRO A 103 -3.25 2.05 -7.98
C PRO A 103 -3.75 2.87 -9.16
N TYR A 104 -4.67 3.79 -8.88
CA TYR A 104 -4.95 4.90 -9.78
C TYR A 104 -3.71 5.81 -9.88
N ILE A 105 -3.32 6.10 -11.12
CA ILE A 105 -2.21 7.01 -11.46
C ILE A 105 -2.73 8.31 -12.11
N SER A 106 -3.97 8.26 -12.58
CA SER A 106 -4.81 9.37 -13.05
C SER A 106 -6.29 9.01 -12.74
N PRO A 107 -7.26 9.93 -12.95
CA PRO A 107 -8.67 9.61 -12.73
C PRO A 107 -9.21 8.44 -13.56
N THR A 108 -8.58 8.13 -14.70
CA THR A 108 -9.08 7.15 -15.68
C THR A 108 -8.08 6.02 -15.96
N SER A 109 -6.95 5.97 -15.25
CA SER A 109 -5.89 5.00 -15.54
C SER A 109 -5.29 4.42 -14.27
N THR A 110 -4.99 3.13 -14.32
CA THR A 110 -4.33 2.39 -13.24
C THR A 110 -2.98 1.87 -13.71
N ALA A 111 -2.04 1.76 -12.78
CA ALA A 111 -0.87 0.92 -12.96
C ALA A 111 -1.18 -0.49 -12.46
N VAL A 112 -0.39 -1.47 -12.89
CA VAL A 112 -0.38 -2.82 -12.32
C VAL A 112 0.97 -3.04 -11.65
N VAL A 113 0.94 -3.35 -10.36
CA VAL A 113 2.13 -3.64 -9.55
C VAL A 113 2.00 -5.04 -8.98
N ALA A 114 2.71 -5.99 -9.58
CA ALA A 114 2.77 -7.37 -9.11
C ALA A 114 4.00 -7.58 -8.22
N ILE A 115 3.79 -8.09 -7.00
CA ILE A 115 4.79 -8.25 -5.95
C ILE A 115 4.88 -9.74 -5.59
N ARG A 116 6.05 -10.36 -5.77
CA ARG A 116 6.31 -11.76 -5.41
C ARG A 116 7.59 -11.85 -4.59
N GLY A 117 7.44 -12.08 -3.29
CA GLY A 117 8.55 -11.96 -2.35
C GLY A 117 9.12 -10.54 -2.36
N ASN A 118 10.40 -10.42 -2.70
CA ASN A 118 11.11 -9.16 -2.89
C ASN A 118 11.06 -8.63 -4.35
N ARG A 119 10.57 -9.42 -5.31
CA ARG A 119 10.52 -9.04 -6.73
C ARG A 119 9.25 -8.24 -7.02
N ILE A 120 9.40 -7.14 -7.75
CA ILE A 120 8.30 -6.26 -8.11
C ILE A 120 8.31 -6.04 -9.62
N VAL A 121 7.18 -6.28 -10.26
CA VAL A 121 6.94 -5.94 -11.66
C VAL A 121 5.92 -4.81 -11.72
N VAL A 122 6.27 -3.74 -12.41
CA VAL A 122 5.41 -2.59 -12.65
C VAL A 122 5.08 -2.51 -14.13
N GLU A 123 3.80 -2.34 -14.43
CA GLU A 123 3.31 -2.05 -15.75
C GLU A 123 2.37 -0.84 -15.71
N VAL A 124 2.68 0.16 -16.52
CA VAL A 124 1.82 1.29 -16.83
C VAL A 124 1.63 1.28 -18.35
N PRO A 125 0.40 1.10 -18.85
CA PRO A 125 0.14 1.02 -20.29
C PRO A 125 0.78 2.17 -21.05
N ASN A 126 1.55 1.86 -22.11
CA ASN A 126 2.22 2.81 -23.00
C ASN A 126 3.22 3.78 -22.33
N VAL A 127 3.57 3.58 -21.06
CA VAL A 127 4.47 4.51 -20.33
C VAL A 127 5.66 3.80 -19.72
N LEU A 128 5.45 2.68 -19.02
CA LEU A 128 6.49 2.06 -18.21
C LEU A 128 6.25 0.56 -18.09
N LYS A 129 7.27 -0.24 -18.40
CA LYS A 129 7.36 -1.64 -17.98
C LYS A 129 8.69 -1.87 -17.30
N LYS A 130 8.67 -2.23 -16.02
CA LYS A 130 9.91 -2.34 -15.23
C LYS A 130 9.85 -3.49 -14.24
N ARG A 131 10.97 -4.20 -14.11
CA ARG A 131 11.22 -5.19 -13.07
C ARG A 131 12.20 -4.60 -12.06
N LEU A 132 11.95 -4.84 -10.78
CA LEU A 132 12.69 -4.31 -9.65
C LEU A 132 12.85 -5.40 -8.59
N GLU A 133 13.87 -5.25 -7.78
CA GLU A 133 14.09 -6.10 -6.62
C GLU A 133 14.26 -5.24 -5.37
N ALA A 134 13.43 -5.47 -4.38
CA ALA A 134 13.53 -4.84 -3.07
C ALA A 134 14.55 -5.59 -2.20
N ARG A 135 15.12 -4.88 -1.22
CA ARG A 135 16.01 -5.50 -0.22
C ARG A 135 15.27 -6.28 0.88
N VAL A 136 13.95 -6.34 0.80
CA VAL A 136 13.06 -6.94 1.79
C VAL A 136 11.95 -7.68 1.08
N ASP A 137 11.42 -8.72 1.70
CA ASP A 137 10.22 -9.41 1.22
C ASP A 137 8.98 -8.51 1.45
N VAL A 138 8.63 -7.77 0.40
CA VAL A 138 7.48 -6.86 0.42
C VAL A 138 6.17 -7.66 0.46
N ALA A 139 6.10 -8.79 -0.22
CA ALA A 139 4.90 -9.62 -0.25
C ALA A 139 4.58 -10.19 1.15
N ALA A 140 5.58 -10.71 1.86
CA ALA A 140 5.42 -11.25 3.20
C ALA A 140 4.97 -10.17 4.20
N ALA A 141 5.57 -8.97 4.14
CA ALA A 141 5.20 -7.85 5.00
C ALA A 141 3.73 -7.42 4.79
N ILE A 142 3.28 -7.28 3.53
CA ILE A 142 1.88 -6.93 3.25
C ILE A 142 0.94 -8.05 3.69
N ARG A 143 1.29 -9.33 3.42
CA ARG A 143 0.48 -10.48 3.86
C ARG A 143 0.37 -10.54 5.38
N TYR A 144 1.45 -10.22 6.10
CA TYR A 144 1.42 -10.11 7.56
C TYR A 144 0.40 -9.08 8.03
N ILE A 145 0.40 -7.88 7.45
CA ILE A 145 -0.59 -6.85 7.78
C ILE A 145 -2.01 -7.30 7.39
N LEU A 146 -2.21 -7.88 6.20
CA LEU A 146 -3.52 -8.38 5.78
C LEU A 146 -4.08 -9.43 6.76
N ARG A 147 -3.23 -10.30 7.34
CA ARG A 147 -3.66 -11.24 8.38
C ARG A 147 -4.16 -10.53 9.63
N ARG A 148 -3.44 -9.50 10.10
CA ARG A 148 -3.84 -8.66 11.26
C ARG A 148 -5.17 -7.91 11.03
N LEU A 149 -5.46 -7.56 9.79
CA LEU A 149 -6.74 -6.93 9.42
C LEU A 149 -7.91 -7.93 9.35
N ASN A 150 -7.63 -9.22 9.12
CA ASN A 150 -8.65 -10.28 9.08
C ASN A 150 -8.91 -10.93 10.46
N SER A 151 -7.94 -10.93 11.36
CA SER A 151 -8.09 -11.53 12.69
C SER A 151 -9.17 -10.81 13.48
N THR A 152 -10.16 -11.54 13.99
CA THR A 152 -11.32 -11.04 14.74
C THR A 152 -10.88 -10.29 16.00
#